data_AF-A0A3D4YG64-F1
#
_entry.id   AF-A0A3D4YG64-F1
#
_cell.length_a   1.000
_cell.length_b   1.000
_cell.length_c   1.000
_cell.angle_alpha   90.00
_cell.angle_beta   90.00
_cell.angle_gamma   90.00
#
_symmetry.space_group_name_H-M   'P 1'
#
loop_
_entity.id
_entity.type
_entity.pdbx_description
1 polymer ?
#
loop_
_entity_poly.entity_id
_entity_poly.type
_entity_poly.pdbx_seq_one_letter_code
_entity_poly.pdbx_strand_id
1 'polypeptide(L)'
;MQPAQQSKIATNRIYTIIASAISPFDALEKQHIDESLAWIESGALIFRINKPDVPLKHLVSYFVLVDEETSKILLVDHKKAKLWLPAGGHVEINEDPKTTVERECLEELGVKADFLYEDPVFITSTTTVGLTAGHIDVSLWYVLKGSHQQKYTFEEREFNAIQWFSFDDIPYQNSDPHMKRFIKKLKLLLRRASI
;
A
#
# COMPACT_ATOMS: atom_id res chain seq x y z
N MET A 1 16.19 -20.24 21.11
CA MET A 1 15.75 -18.83 21.04
C MET A 1 14.30 -18.81 20.60
N GLN A 2 13.41 -18.21 21.38
CA GLN A 2 11.96 -18.43 21.27
C GLN A 2 11.30 -17.50 20.22
N PRO A 3 10.40 -18.02 19.35
CA PRO A 3 9.67 -17.25 18.33
C PRO A 3 8.76 -16.11 18.85
N ALA A 4 8.45 -16.08 20.15
CA ALA A 4 7.43 -15.18 20.71
C ALA A 4 7.89 -13.72 20.87
N GLN A 5 9.20 -13.47 20.96
CA GLN A 5 9.72 -12.13 21.32
C GLN A 5 9.94 -11.22 20.10
N GLN A 6 10.05 -11.80 18.90
CA GLN A 6 10.28 -11.07 17.65
C GLN A 6 8.98 -10.47 17.07
N SER A 7 7.82 -11.11 17.33
CA SER A 7 6.50 -10.63 16.89
C SER A 7 6.08 -9.32 17.57
N LYS A 8 6.48 -9.08 18.83
CA LYS A 8 6.10 -7.88 19.58
C LYS A 8 6.87 -6.62 19.16
N ILE A 9 8.11 -6.77 18.71
CA ILE A 9 8.93 -5.64 18.25
C ILE A 9 8.40 -5.10 16.92
N ALA A 10 8.14 -5.99 15.96
CA ALA A 10 7.62 -5.61 14.65
C ALA A 10 6.24 -4.93 14.77
N THR A 11 5.32 -5.51 15.55
CA THR A 11 3.99 -4.93 15.80
C THR A 11 4.05 -3.56 16.48
N ASN A 12 4.92 -3.37 17.48
CA ASN A 12 5.11 -2.05 18.11
C ASN A 12 5.64 -0.98 17.14
N ARG A 13 6.53 -1.38 16.22
CA ARG A 13 7.06 -0.47 15.20
C ARG A 13 5.98 -0.08 14.20
N ILE A 14 5.18 -1.03 13.75
CA ILE A 14 4.01 -0.79 12.87
C ILE A 14 3.00 0.14 13.56
N TYR A 15 2.70 -0.10 14.85
CA TYR A 15 1.87 0.79 15.65
C TYR A 15 2.42 2.23 15.64
N THR A 16 3.72 2.38 15.91
CA THR A 16 4.39 3.69 15.93
C THR A 16 4.31 4.40 14.57
N ILE A 17 4.53 3.68 13.47
CA ILE A 17 4.40 4.21 12.10
C ILE A 17 2.99 4.75 11.88
N ILE A 18 1.95 3.96 12.16
CA ILE A 18 0.55 4.36 11.94
C ILE A 18 0.18 5.57 12.81
N ALA A 19 0.57 5.55 14.09
CA ALA A 19 0.21 6.60 15.04
C ALA A 19 0.92 7.94 14.80
N SER A 20 2.13 7.90 14.23
CA SER A 20 3.02 9.08 14.23
C SER A 20 3.32 9.62 12.85
N ALA A 21 3.37 8.78 11.81
CA ALA A 21 3.72 9.21 10.46
C ALA A 21 2.49 9.63 9.64
N ILE A 22 1.33 9.03 9.89
CA ILE A 22 0.13 9.25 9.08
C ILE A 22 -0.75 10.32 9.71
N SER A 23 -0.69 11.54 9.16
CA SER A 23 -1.69 12.56 9.46
C SER A 23 -2.97 12.31 8.66
N PRO A 24 -4.16 12.15 9.27
CA PRO A 24 -5.38 11.84 8.53
C PRO A 24 -5.78 12.99 7.59
N PHE A 25 -6.16 12.64 6.36
CA PHE A 25 -6.67 13.56 5.34
C PHE A 25 -8.15 13.89 5.54
N ASP A 26 -8.93 12.90 5.99
CA ASP A 26 -10.35 13.06 6.26
C ASP A 26 -10.79 12.17 7.44
N ALA A 27 -12.07 12.27 7.82
CA ALA A 27 -12.63 11.52 8.95
C ALA A 27 -12.58 10.00 8.76
N LEU A 28 -12.70 9.50 7.53
CA LEU A 28 -12.65 8.07 7.26
C LEU A 28 -11.23 7.52 7.37
N GLU A 29 -10.21 8.29 6.99
CA GLU A 29 -8.82 7.89 7.21
C GLU A 29 -8.51 7.89 8.70
N LYS A 30 -9.00 8.90 9.44
CA LYS A 30 -8.88 8.90 10.90
C LYS A 30 -9.51 7.64 11.51
N GLN A 31 -10.70 7.26 11.05
CA GLN A 31 -11.34 6.02 11.50
C GLN A 31 -10.47 4.79 11.20
N HIS A 32 -9.91 4.67 9.98
CA HIS A 32 -9.02 3.55 9.63
C HIS A 32 -7.75 3.52 10.49
N ILE A 33 -7.17 4.68 10.83
CA ILE A 33 -6.04 4.79 11.75
C ILE A 33 -6.45 4.25 13.12
N ASP A 34 -7.53 4.79 13.70
CA ASP A 34 -8.00 4.43 15.05
C ASP A 34 -8.30 2.91 15.13
N GLU A 35 -9.00 2.35 14.15
CA GLU A 35 -9.31 0.92 14.06
C GLU A 35 -8.07 0.04 13.87
N SER A 36 -7.07 0.51 13.13
CA SER A 36 -5.83 -0.23 12.91
C SER A 36 -4.96 -0.26 14.17
N LEU A 37 -4.88 0.86 14.90
CA LEU A 37 -4.19 0.93 16.19
C LEU A 37 -4.86 -0.01 17.21
N ALA A 38 -6.18 0.07 17.35
CA ALA A 38 -6.93 -0.81 18.25
C ALA A 38 -6.78 -2.29 17.86
N TRP A 39 -6.74 -2.60 16.56
CA TRP A 39 -6.50 -3.96 16.07
C TRP A 39 -5.11 -4.48 16.48
N ILE A 40 -4.05 -3.67 16.36
CA ILE A 40 -2.71 -4.05 16.81
C ILE A 40 -2.67 -4.22 18.33
N GLU A 41 -3.25 -3.29 19.09
CA GLU A 41 -3.29 -3.33 20.56
C GLU A 41 -4.04 -4.55 21.11
N SER A 42 -5.04 -5.05 20.39
CA SER A 42 -5.79 -6.25 20.78
C SER A 42 -4.92 -7.51 20.85
N GLY A 43 -3.73 -7.50 20.25
CA GLY A 43 -2.85 -8.66 20.13
C GLY A 43 -3.30 -9.68 19.08
N ALA A 44 -4.28 -9.33 18.25
CA ALA A 44 -4.65 -10.12 17.08
C ALA A 44 -3.47 -10.27 16.11
N LEU A 45 -3.44 -11.38 15.38
CA LEU A 45 -2.45 -11.57 14.32
C LEU A 45 -2.69 -10.55 13.20
N ILE A 46 -1.66 -9.77 12.89
CA ILE A 46 -1.70 -8.74 11.85
C ILE A 46 -1.07 -9.17 10.52
N PHE A 47 -0.28 -10.24 10.54
CA PHE A 47 0.37 -10.78 9.34
C PHE A 47 -0.42 -11.98 8.81
N ARG A 48 -0.40 -12.17 7.50
CA ARG A 48 -0.89 -13.42 6.91
C ARG A 48 0.08 -14.54 7.26
N ILE A 49 -0.41 -15.52 8.00
CA ILE A 49 0.38 -16.69 8.45
C ILE A 49 0.23 -17.90 7.53
N ASN A 50 -0.90 -18.03 6.81
CA ASN A 50 -1.12 -19.12 5.85
C ASN A 50 -1.96 -18.66 4.65
N LYS A 51 -1.78 -19.35 3.52
CA LYS A 51 -2.63 -19.18 2.33
C LYS A 51 -4.01 -19.87 2.53
N PRO A 52 -5.08 -19.42 1.84
CA PRO A 52 -5.11 -18.26 0.95
C PRO A 52 -4.93 -16.95 1.73
N ASP A 53 -5.66 -16.77 2.84
CA ASP A 53 -5.77 -15.49 3.57
C ASP A 53 -6.05 -15.74 5.06
N VAL A 54 -5.12 -16.37 5.78
CA VAL A 54 -5.27 -16.66 7.21
C VAL A 54 -4.31 -15.79 8.03
N PRO A 55 -4.80 -14.95 8.95
CA PRO A 55 -6.21 -14.58 9.17
C PRO A 55 -6.81 -13.75 8.01
N LEU A 56 -8.14 -13.69 7.93
CA LEU A 56 -8.87 -12.95 6.90
C LEU A 56 -8.68 -11.43 6.97
N LYS A 57 -8.05 -10.90 8.01
CA LYS A 57 -7.64 -9.49 8.09
C LYS A 57 -6.13 -9.45 8.29
N HIS A 58 -5.40 -8.80 7.41
CA HIS A 58 -3.95 -8.73 7.51
C HIS A 58 -3.38 -7.44 6.90
N LEU A 59 -2.14 -7.15 7.24
CA LEU A 59 -1.43 -5.95 6.83
C LEU A 59 -0.79 -6.15 5.44
N VAL A 60 -0.95 -5.15 4.59
CA VAL A 60 -0.32 -5.07 3.28
C VAL A 60 0.39 -3.72 3.13
N SER A 61 1.43 -3.68 2.31
CA SER A 61 2.08 -2.45 1.89
C SER A 61 1.78 -2.21 0.42
N TYR A 62 1.08 -1.11 0.15
CA TYR A 62 0.96 -0.57 -1.20
C TYR A 62 2.04 0.45 -1.45
N PHE A 63 2.48 0.54 -2.70
CA PHE A 63 3.34 1.61 -3.15
C PHE A 63 2.85 2.19 -4.48
N VAL A 64 2.92 3.52 -4.59
CA VAL A 64 2.54 4.25 -5.79
C VAL A 64 3.76 4.96 -6.34
N LEU A 65 4.20 4.59 -7.54
CA LEU A 65 5.21 5.37 -8.25
C LEU A 65 4.56 6.63 -8.81
N VAL A 66 5.18 7.76 -8.55
CA VAL A 66 4.74 9.08 -8.98
C VAL A 66 5.80 9.70 -9.87
N ASP A 67 5.38 10.13 -11.05
CA ASP A 67 6.14 11.00 -11.91
C ASP A 67 5.68 12.44 -11.61
N GLU A 68 6.48 13.14 -10.81
CA GLU A 68 6.15 14.49 -10.32
C GLU A 68 6.09 15.51 -11.45
N GLU A 69 6.96 15.39 -12.45
CA GLU A 69 7.05 16.31 -13.59
C GLU A 69 5.78 16.28 -14.45
N THR A 70 5.19 15.09 -14.62
CA THR A 70 4.00 14.91 -15.46
C THR A 70 2.71 14.68 -14.69
N SER A 71 2.77 14.68 -13.35
CA SER A 71 1.62 14.42 -12.47
C SER A 71 0.90 13.11 -12.82
N LYS A 72 1.68 12.04 -12.99
CA LYS A 72 1.18 10.70 -13.28
C LYS A 72 1.50 9.73 -12.16
N ILE A 73 0.66 8.71 -12.01
CA ILE A 73 0.93 7.54 -11.18
C ILE A 73 0.98 6.28 -12.02
N LEU A 74 1.76 5.29 -11.58
CA LEU A 74 1.71 3.95 -12.14
C LEU A 74 0.68 3.10 -11.38
N LEU A 75 -0.21 2.42 -12.11
CA LEU A 75 -1.12 1.40 -11.58
C LEU A 75 -0.93 0.09 -12.35
N VAL A 76 -1.29 -1.01 -11.70
CA VAL A 76 -1.25 -2.38 -12.26
C VAL A 76 -2.66 -2.93 -12.47
N ASP A 77 -2.92 -3.57 -13.61
CA ASP A 77 -4.21 -4.24 -13.89
C ASP A 77 -4.20 -5.64 -13.26
N HIS A 78 -4.69 -5.72 -12.02
CA HIS A 78 -4.57 -6.90 -11.18
C HIS A 78 -5.54 -8.00 -11.60
N LYS A 79 -5.03 -9.18 -11.97
CA LYS A 79 -5.84 -10.30 -12.53
C LYS A 79 -6.94 -10.80 -11.60
N LYS A 80 -6.62 -11.05 -10.33
CA LYS A 80 -7.59 -11.59 -9.36
C LYS A 80 -8.62 -10.55 -8.92
N ALA A 81 -8.18 -9.33 -8.63
CA ALA A 81 -9.05 -8.24 -8.20
C ALA A 81 -9.92 -7.68 -9.34
N LYS A 82 -9.43 -7.77 -10.59
CA LYS A 82 -10.02 -7.16 -11.79
C LYS A 82 -10.14 -5.64 -11.66
N LEU A 83 -9.13 -5.01 -11.09
CA LEU A 83 -9.05 -3.58 -10.82
C LEU A 83 -7.66 -3.04 -11.18
N TRP A 84 -7.59 -1.75 -11.48
CA TRP A 84 -6.35 -0.98 -11.51
C TRP A 84 -5.96 -0.55 -10.10
N LEU A 85 -4.92 -1.16 -9.54
CA LEU A 85 -4.50 -0.97 -8.16
C LEU A 85 -3.09 -0.37 -8.08
N PRO A 86 -2.71 0.22 -6.93
CA PRO A 86 -1.31 0.29 -6.55
C PRO A 86 -0.67 -1.10 -6.62
N ALA A 87 0.62 -1.13 -6.94
CA ALA A 87 1.43 -2.32 -6.73
C ALA A 87 1.72 -2.50 -5.23
N GLY A 88 2.13 -3.70 -4.83
CA GLY A 88 2.40 -4.04 -3.45
C GLY A 88 1.78 -5.35 -3.00
N GLY A 89 2.07 -5.73 -1.76
CA GLY A 89 1.78 -7.06 -1.27
C GLY A 89 1.73 -7.18 0.24
N HIS A 90 1.70 -8.42 0.71
CA HIS A 90 1.53 -8.73 2.13
C HIS A 90 2.81 -8.42 2.88
N VAL A 91 2.69 -7.81 4.05
CA VAL A 91 3.84 -7.68 4.97
C VAL A 91 4.11 -9.06 5.56
N GLU A 92 5.32 -9.59 5.35
CA GLU A 92 5.71 -10.89 5.88
C GLU A 92 5.85 -10.87 7.42
N ILE A 93 5.85 -12.05 8.04
CA ILE A 93 5.96 -12.17 9.49
C ILE A 93 7.27 -11.55 9.98
N ASN A 94 7.16 -10.54 10.83
CA ASN A 94 8.28 -9.74 11.36
C ASN A 94 9.01 -8.87 10.31
N GLU A 95 8.44 -8.69 9.12
CA GLU A 95 8.95 -7.77 8.11
C GLU A 95 8.56 -6.33 8.45
N ASP A 96 9.44 -5.38 8.15
CA ASP A 96 9.08 -3.96 8.19
C ASP A 96 8.26 -3.62 6.94
N PRO A 97 7.15 -2.86 7.06
CA PRO A 97 6.31 -2.56 5.89
C PRO A 97 7.05 -1.84 4.76
N LYS A 98 8.13 -1.10 5.05
CA LYS A 98 8.99 -0.48 4.03
C LYS A 98 9.84 -1.51 3.30
N THR A 99 10.35 -2.52 4.02
CA THR A 99 11.07 -3.66 3.41
C THR A 99 10.15 -4.45 2.48
N THR A 100 8.86 -4.59 2.83
CA THR A 100 7.85 -5.15 1.92
C THR A 100 7.79 -4.36 0.62
N VAL A 101 7.74 -3.02 0.68
CA VAL A 101 7.75 -2.18 -0.54
C VAL A 101 9.01 -2.37 -1.37
N GLU A 102 10.18 -2.42 -0.75
CA GLU A 102 11.45 -2.64 -1.45
C GLU A 102 11.48 -3.97 -2.20
N ARG A 103 11.01 -5.04 -1.55
CA ARG A 103 10.91 -6.39 -2.12
C ARG A 103 9.90 -6.43 -3.26
N GLU A 104 8.66 -6.00 -3.01
CA GLU A 104 7.57 -6.04 -4.00
C GLU A 104 7.88 -5.12 -5.20
N CYS A 105 8.51 -3.96 -5.00
CA CYS A 105 8.89 -3.09 -6.12
C CYS A 105 9.89 -3.78 -7.08
N LEU A 106 10.80 -4.59 -6.53
CA LEU A 106 11.72 -5.39 -7.34
C LEU A 106 11.01 -6.57 -8.02
N GLU A 107 10.19 -7.31 -7.27
CA GLU A 107 9.49 -8.51 -7.75
C GLU A 107 8.43 -8.16 -8.80
N GLU A 108 7.60 -7.15 -8.52
CA GLU A 108 6.43 -6.80 -9.31
C GLU A 108 6.72 -5.82 -10.44
N LEU A 109 7.76 -4.97 -10.32
CA LEU A 109 8.07 -3.92 -11.31
C LEU A 109 9.51 -3.95 -11.85
N GLY A 110 10.38 -4.83 -11.34
CA GLY A 110 11.75 -4.98 -11.80
C GLY A 110 12.67 -3.79 -11.50
N VAL A 111 12.30 -2.94 -10.53
CA VAL A 111 13.04 -1.72 -10.18
C VAL A 111 13.27 -1.62 -8.68
N LYS A 112 14.28 -0.86 -8.26
CA LYS A 112 14.49 -0.57 -6.83
C LYS A 112 13.53 0.53 -6.39
N ALA A 113 13.02 0.42 -5.17
CA ALA A 113 12.24 1.49 -4.56
C ALA A 113 13.11 2.73 -4.32
N ASP A 114 12.63 3.89 -4.78
CA ASP A 114 13.17 5.21 -4.45
C ASP A 114 12.04 5.98 -3.77
N PHE A 115 12.14 6.16 -2.45
CA PHE A 115 11.05 6.71 -1.66
C PHE A 115 10.96 8.23 -1.85
N LEU A 116 9.75 8.71 -2.18
CA LEU A 116 9.47 10.15 -2.18
C LEU A 116 9.24 10.67 -0.75
N TYR A 117 8.60 9.84 0.08
CA TYR A 117 8.45 10.07 1.51
C TYR A 117 8.96 8.84 2.27
N GLU A 118 9.67 9.06 3.38
CA GLU A 118 10.31 7.99 4.15
C GLU A 118 9.31 6.98 4.75
N ASP A 119 8.11 7.47 5.09
CA ASP A 119 7.05 6.76 5.79
C ASP A 119 5.76 6.70 4.93
N PRO A 120 4.82 5.79 5.22
CA PRO A 120 3.56 5.74 4.49
C PRO A 120 2.77 7.03 4.72
N VAL A 121 2.09 7.50 3.68
CA VAL A 121 1.34 8.75 3.72
C VAL A 121 -0.16 8.55 3.83
N PHE A 122 -0.66 7.33 3.67
CA PHE A 122 -2.09 7.03 3.72
C PHE A 122 -2.33 5.61 4.26
N ILE A 123 -3.50 5.38 4.87
CA ILE A 123 -3.92 4.06 5.35
C ILE A 123 -5.37 3.76 5.01
N THR A 124 -5.63 2.52 4.63
CA THR A 124 -6.97 2.02 4.32
C THR A 124 -7.24 0.70 5.01
N SER A 125 -8.50 0.44 5.40
CA SER A 125 -8.97 -0.91 5.69
C SER A 125 -10.08 -1.25 4.69
N THR A 126 -9.80 -2.17 3.77
CA THR A 126 -10.65 -2.42 2.59
C THR A 126 -10.96 -3.90 2.49
N THR A 127 -12.22 -4.26 2.25
CA THR A 127 -12.57 -5.64 1.86
C THR A 127 -12.20 -5.87 0.40
N THR A 128 -11.36 -6.85 0.14
CA THR A 128 -10.93 -7.21 -1.21
C THR A 128 -12.09 -7.80 -2.01
N VAL A 129 -12.08 -7.51 -3.31
CA VAL A 129 -13.10 -7.93 -4.27
C VAL A 129 -12.45 -8.73 -5.40
N GLY A 130 -13.24 -9.43 -6.19
CA GLY A 130 -12.78 -10.14 -7.39
C GLY A 130 -13.04 -11.64 -7.33
N LEU A 131 -12.03 -12.44 -7.72
CA LEU A 131 -12.16 -13.89 -7.91
C LEU A 131 -11.98 -14.73 -6.63
N THR A 132 -11.62 -14.13 -5.51
CA THR A 132 -11.36 -14.82 -4.24
C THR A 132 -12.54 -14.65 -3.27
N ALA A 133 -12.51 -15.38 -2.14
CA ALA A 133 -13.58 -15.36 -1.13
C ALA A 133 -13.71 -14.04 -0.33
N GLY A 134 -12.92 -13.01 -0.68
CA GLY A 134 -12.85 -11.74 0.04
C GLY A 134 -12.10 -11.87 1.37
N HIS A 135 -11.25 -10.89 1.66
CA HIS A 135 -10.56 -10.69 2.94
C HIS A 135 -10.40 -9.19 3.18
N ILE A 136 -9.87 -8.78 4.32
CA ILE A 136 -9.67 -7.37 4.66
C ILE A 136 -8.17 -7.07 4.61
N ASP A 137 -7.81 -6.17 3.69
CA ASP A 137 -6.48 -5.58 3.64
C ASP A 137 -6.47 -4.33 4.50
N VAL A 138 -5.51 -4.25 5.43
CA VAL A 138 -5.09 -2.99 6.04
C VAL A 138 -3.85 -2.53 5.29
N SER A 139 -4.04 -1.58 4.37
CA SER A 139 -2.99 -1.16 3.43
C SER A 139 -2.29 0.09 3.93
N LEU A 140 -0.97 0.03 4.08
CA LEU A 140 -0.10 1.19 4.26
C LEU A 140 0.37 1.67 2.89
N TRP A 141 0.10 2.93 2.53
CA TRP A 141 0.38 3.47 1.20
C TRP A 141 1.66 4.29 1.21
N TYR A 142 2.69 3.76 0.58
CA TYR A 142 3.96 4.43 0.34
C TYR A 142 3.96 5.14 -1.01
N VAL A 143 4.76 6.19 -1.13
CA VAL A 143 4.93 6.94 -2.38
C VAL A 143 6.39 6.85 -2.79
N LEU A 144 6.59 6.38 -4.02
CA LEU A 144 7.90 6.24 -4.62
C LEU A 144 8.04 7.25 -5.76
N LYS A 145 9.27 7.69 -6.02
CA LYS A 145 9.63 8.38 -7.25
C LYS A 145 9.61 7.39 -8.39
N GLY A 146 9.08 7.82 -9.52
CA GLY A 146 9.15 7.09 -10.77
C GLY A 146 9.20 8.03 -11.96
N SER A 147 9.43 7.47 -13.13
CA SER A 147 9.40 8.21 -14.38
C SER A 147 8.63 7.44 -15.42
N HIS A 148 7.64 8.06 -16.05
CA HIS A 148 6.89 7.43 -17.13
C HIS A 148 7.74 7.15 -18.38
N GLN A 149 8.95 7.69 -18.45
CA GLN A 149 9.93 7.43 -19.52
C GLN A 149 10.83 6.22 -19.20
N GLN A 150 10.92 5.82 -17.93
CA GLN A 150 11.65 4.63 -17.54
C GLN A 150 10.92 3.38 -18.00
N LYS A 151 11.69 2.37 -18.41
CA LYS A 151 11.14 1.04 -18.69
C LYS A 151 10.96 0.26 -17.40
N TYR A 152 9.75 -0.28 -17.23
CA TYR A 152 9.41 -1.24 -16.17
C TYR A 152 9.10 -2.59 -16.80
N THR A 153 9.41 -3.67 -16.08
CA THR A 153 8.84 -5.00 -16.34
C THR A 153 7.75 -5.24 -15.31
N PHE A 154 6.85 -6.20 -15.51
CA PHE A 154 5.90 -6.56 -14.47
C PHE A 154 5.70 -8.06 -14.36
N GLU A 155 5.28 -8.53 -13.18
CA GLU A 155 5.00 -9.95 -12.97
C GLU A 155 3.73 -10.38 -13.71
N GLU A 156 3.92 -10.99 -14.87
CA GLU A 156 2.83 -11.37 -15.78
C GLU A 156 1.89 -12.42 -15.19
N ARG A 157 2.25 -13.15 -14.13
CA ARG A 157 1.30 -14.05 -13.46
C ARG A 157 0.26 -13.30 -12.63
N GLU A 158 0.58 -12.08 -12.21
CA GLU A 158 -0.25 -11.29 -11.30
C GLU A 158 -1.02 -10.17 -12.02
N PHE A 159 -0.39 -9.55 -13.01
CA PHE A 159 -0.95 -8.40 -13.72
C PHE A 159 -1.16 -8.68 -15.20
N ASN A 160 -2.21 -8.10 -15.79
CA ASN A 160 -2.39 -8.10 -17.24
C ASN A 160 -1.55 -7.00 -17.92
N ALA A 161 -1.37 -5.88 -17.23
CA ALA A 161 -0.71 -4.68 -17.74
C ALA A 161 -0.28 -3.77 -16.59
N ILE A 162 0.60 -2.82 -16.91
CA ILE A 162 0.89 -1.65 -16.09
C ILE A 162 0.64 -0.40 -16.93
N GLN A 163 0.17 0.67 -16.30
CA GLN A 163 -0.13 1.91 -17.02
C GLN A 163 0.08 3.14 -16.14
N TRP A 164 0.70 4.16 -16.75
CA TRP A 164 0.80 5.49 -16.16
C TRP A 164 -0.48 6.28 -16.45
N PHE A 165 -1.19 6.67 -15.40
CA PHE A 165 -2.39 7.50 -15.47
C PHE A 165 -2.07 8.91 -15.00
N SER A 166 -2.52 9.93 -15.75
CA SER A 166 -2.55 11.30 -15.21
C SER A 166 -3.49 11.33 -14.01
N PHE A 167 -3.28 12.24 -13.07
CA PHE A 167 -4.15 12.34 -11.89
C PHE A 167 -5.63 12.58 -12.22
N ASP A 168 -5.95 13.06 -13.43
CA ASP A 168 -7.31 13.37 -13.85
C ASP A 168 -7.93 12.24 -14.70
N ASP A 169 -7.13 11.31 -15.20
CA ASP A 169 -7.55 10.18 -16.05
C ASP A 169 -7.59 8.83 -15.30
N ILE A 170 -7.43 8.84 -13.98
CA ILE A 170 -7.48 7.61 -13.18
C ILE A 170 -8.88 6.99 -13.27
N PRO A 171 -9.00 5.69 -13.60
CA PRO A 171 -10.29 5.02 -13.73
C PRO A 171 -10.87 4.69 -12.35
N TYR A 172 -11.26 5.70 -11.57
CA TYR A 172 -11.68 5.53 -10.16
C TYR A 172 -12.79 4.49 -9.94
N GLN A 173 -13.65 4.26 -10.93
CA GLN A 173 -14.73 3.26 -10.87
C GLN A 173 -14.20 1.82 -10.92
N ASN A 174 -12.99 1.63 -11.46
CA ASN A 174 -12.29 0.36 -11.66
C ASN A 174 -10.92 0.35 -10.95
N SER A 175 -10.83 1.02 -9.80
CA SER A 175 -9.64 1.10 -8.95
C SER A 175 -10.01 0.86 -7.49
N ASP A 176 -9.00 0.92 -6.60
CA ASP A 176 -9.23 0.92 -5.15
C ASP A 176 -10.27 2.01 -4.77
N PRO A 177 -11.27 1.68 -3.92
CA PRO A 177 -12.36 2.60 -3.56
C PRO A 177 -11.88 3.89 -2.87
N HIS A 178 -10.67 3.90 -2.33
CA HIS A 178 -10.03 5.05 -1.69
C HIS A 178 -9.02 5.77 -2.59
N MET A 179 -8.79 5.31 -3.82
CA MET A 179 -7.87 5.93 -4.77
C MET A 179 -8.14 7.44 -4.95
N LYS A 180 -9.41 7.85 -5.06
CA LYS A 180 -9.76 9.28 -5.19
C LYS A 180 -9.38 10.11 -3.97
N ARG A 181 -9.45 9.53 -2.76
CA ARG A 181 -9.04 10.18 -1.50
C ARG A 181 -7.53 10.27 -1.41
N PHE A 182 -6.85 9.17 -1.71
CA PHE A 182 -5.39 9.12 -1.81
C PHE A 182 -4.84 10.18 -2.76
N ILE A 183 -5.39 10.31 -3.97
CA ILE A 183 -4.91 11.30 -4.96
C ILE A 183 -5.13 12.74 -4.51
N LYS A 184 -6.25 13.03 -3.83
CA LYS A 184 -6.44 14.36 -3.24
C LYS A 184 -5.41 14.66 -2.16
N LYS A 185 -5.10 13.69 -1.28
CA LYS A 185 -4.07 13.82 -0.26
C LYS A 185 -2.69 14.01 -0.89
N LEU A 186 -2.34 13.17 -1.86
CA LEU A 186 -1.07 13.25 -2.60
C LEU A 186 -0.88 14.61 -3.27
N LYS A 187 -1.91 15.13 -3.96
CA LYS A 187 -1.87 16.49 -4.56
C LYS A 187 -1.54 17.57 -3.52
N LEU A 188 -2.01 17.45 -2.27
CA LEU A 188 -1.66 18.40 -1.19
C LEU A 188 -0.23 18.23 -0.69
N LEU A 189 0.26 16.99 -0.60
CA LEU A 189 1.62 16.69 -0.14
C LEU A 189 2.67 17.19 -1.15
N LEU A 190 2.47 16.92 -2.44
CA LEU A 190 3.38 17.38 -3.50
C LEU A 190 3.49 18.91 -3.55
N ARG A 191 2.37 19.63 -3.38
CA ARG A 191 2.38 21.11 -3.32
C ARG A 191 3.18 21.68 -2.16
N ARG A 192 3.29 20.95 -1.04
CA ARG A 192 4.06 21.39 0.14
C ARG A 192 5.55 21.14 -0.02
N ALA A 193 5.95 20.16 -0.83
CA ALA A 193 7.35 19.84 -1.11
C ALA A 193 7.99 20.80 -2.13
N SER A 194 7.18 21.49 -2.95
CA SER A 194 7.65 22.45 -3.97
C SER A 194 7.87 23.89 -3.44
N ILE A 195 7.99 24.08 -2.11
CA ILE A 195 8.21 25.38 -1.45
C ILE A 195 9.55 25.36 -0.73
#